data_AF-A0A256G789-F1
#
_entry.id   AF-A0A256G789-F1
#
_cell.length_a   1.000
_cell.length_b   1.000
_cell.length_c   1.000
_cell.angle_alpha   90.00
_cell.angle_beta   90.00
_cell.angle_gamma   90.00
#
_symmetry.space_group_name_H-M   'P 1'
#
loop_
_entity.id
_entity.type
_entity.pdbx_description
1 polymer ?
#
loop_
_entity_poly.entity_id
_entity_poly.type
_entity_poly.pdbx_seq_one_letter_code
_entity_poly.pdbx_strand_id
1 'polypeptide(L)'
;MYSYEDRMRAVALYIKLGKRSKATIRQLGYPSKNALKGWCREYECRLNLRLGFTPRAPKFTQAQKEAAVEHYRTHGRCASATMRALGYPGRAMLTAWVREAFPEAQKSTVGRAAPPRYPETLKKIGVVGLYNRQESAQALAEKLGVCRPTLYNWKNQLLGPEAPAIMKRKNNSPPVPERKELERQLATLQHDIQKLQLEHDLLKKANEILKNDHGPWSACAR
;
A
#
# COMPACT_ATOMS: atom_id res chain seq x y z
N MET A 1 21.15 35.75 1.14
CA MET A 1 21.20 36.19 2.56
C MET A 1 22.59 36.78 2.79
N TYR A 2 22.72 38.01 3.31
CA TYR A 2 24.02 38.69 3.42
C TYR A 2 24.91 38.03 4.49
N SER A 3 26.21 37.93 4.24
CA SER A 3 27.16 37.39 5.22
C SER A 3 27.25 38.32 6.45
N TYR A 4 27.75 37.81 7.57
CA TYR A 4 27.95 38.64 8.77
C TYR A 4 28.92 39.80 8.48
N GLU A 5 29.99 39.53 7.73
CA GLU A 5 30.98 40.52 7.32
C GLU A 5 30.35 41.63 6.44
N ASP A 6 29.51 41.26 5.48
CA ASP A 6 28.78 42.23 4.63
C ASP A 6 27.88 43.15 5.45
N ARG A 7 27.20 42.59 6.45
CA ARG A 7 26.33 43.37 7.34
C ARG A 7 27.13 44.33 8.20
N MET A 8 28.27 43.88 8.76
CA MET A 8 29.18 44.72 9.55
C MET A 8 29.79 45.84 8.71
N ARG A 9 30.24 45.55 7.48
CA ARG A 9 30.74 46.56 6.53
C ARG A 9 29.69 47.62 6.21
N ALA A 10 28.45 47.20 5.98
CA ALA A 10 27.33 48.11 5.70
C ALA A 10 27.01 49.03 6.89
N VAL A 11 26.99 48.49 8.12
CA VAL A 11 26.76 49.26 9.34
C VAL A 11 27.90 50.25 9.60
N ALA A 12 29.15 49.82 9.46
CA ALA A 12 30.32 50.68 9.62
C ALA A 12 30.29 51.86 8.62
N LEU A 13 29.97 51.60 7.35
CA LEU A 13 29.85 52.64 6.34
C LEU A 13 28.67 53.58 6.62
N TYR A 14 27.54 53.06 7.10
CA TYR A 14 26.38 53.87 7.47
C TYR A 14 26.69 54.85 8.61
N ILE A 15 27.44 54.41 9.62
CA ILE A 15 27.90 55.28 10.71
C ILE A 15 28.87 56.34 10.17
N LYS A 16 29.86 55.94 9.36
CA LYS A 16 30.83 56.88 8.74
C LYS A 16 30.15 57.97 7.90
N LEU A 17 29.07 57.64 7.18
CA LEU A 17 28.32 58.58 6.34
C LEU A 17 27.26 59.39 7.11
N GLY A 18 27.27 59.37 8.44
CA GLY A 18 26.32 60.13 9.26
C GLY A 18 24.88 59.64 9.13
N LYS A 19 24.66 58.31 9.10
CA LYS A 19 23.34 57.66 9.02
C LYS A 19 22.55 57.95 7.73
N ARG A 20 23.23 58.33 6.64
CA ARG A 20 22.64 58.61 5.31
C ARG A 20 22.43 57.33 4.50
N SER A 21 21.24 56.71 4.63
CA SER A 21 20.97 55.39 4.02
C SER A 21 21.12 55.35 2.51
N LYS A 22 20.71 56.40 1.78
CA LYS A 22 20.82 56.45 0.32
C LYS A 22 22.28 56.47 -0.15
N ALA A 23 23.16 57.15 0.59
CA ALA A 23 24.58 57.21 0.26
C ALA A 23 25.26 55.86 0.47
N THR A 24 24.97 55.17 1.58
CA THR A 24 25.48 53.82 1.86
C THR A 24 25.04 52.82 0.80
N ILE A 25 23.77 52.84 0.39
CA ILE A 25 23.23 51.93 -0.62
C ILE A 25 23.83 52.22 -2.00
N ARG A 26 24.03 53.49 -2.35
CA ARG A 26 24.68 53.86 -3.62
C ARG A 26 26.14 53.40 -3.69
N GLN A 27 26.84 53.37 -2.56
CA GLN A 27 28.25 52.95 -2.51
C GLN A 27 28.41 51.43 -2.46
N LEU A 28 27.53 50.69 -1.77
CA LEU A 28 27.65 49.24 -1.61
C LEU A 28 26.82 48.43 -2.61
N GLY A 29 25.77 49.01 -3.21
CA GLY A 29 24.84 48.30 -4.10
C GLY A 29 23.86 47.35 -3.38
N TYR A 30 24.04 47.19 -2.07
CA TYR A 30 23.19 46.48 -1.11
C TYR A 30 23.33 47.20 0.24
N PRO A 31 22.58 46.92 1.32
CA PRO A 31 21.31 46.20 1.46
C PRO A 31 20.08 47.12 1.27
N SER A 32 18.87 46.63 1.56
CA SER A 32 17.68 47.51 1.58
C SER A 32 17.73 48.54 2.72
N LYS A 33 17.06 49.68 2.55
CA LYS A 33 16.97 50.76 3.57
C LYS A 33 16.52 50.24 4.94
N ASN A 34 15.59 49.28 4.96
CA ASN A 34 15.04 48.72 6.21
C ASN A 34 16.00 47.73 6.87
N ALA A 35 16.71 46.92 6.07
CA ALA A 35 17.74 46.03 6.58
C ALA A 35 18.89 46.82 7.23
N LEU A 36 19.36 47.89 6.59
CA LEU A 36 20.42 48.74 7.12
C LEU A 36 20.02 49.38 8.46
N LYS A 37 18.79 49.91 8.57
CA LYS A 37 18.27 50.45 9.82
C LYS A 37 18.15 49.39 10.92
N GLY A 38 17.72 48.17 10.57
CA GLY A 38 17.63 47.05 11.50
C GLY A 38 19.00 46.68 12.06
N TRP A 39 19.99 46.49 11.18
CA TRP A 39 21.35 46.15 11.59
C TRP A 39 21.99 47.26 12.45
N CYS A 40 21.81 48.54 12.08
CA CYS A 40 22.37 49.63 12.87
C CYS A 40 21.75 49.73 14.27
N ARG A 41 20.45 49.50 14.42
CA ARG A 41 19.79 49.44 15.74
C ARG A 41 20.33 48.28 16.57
N GLU A 42 20.50 47.10 15.97
CA GLU A 42 21.08 45.95 16.66
C GLU A 42 22.52 46.23 17.12
N TYR A 43 23.32 46.83 16.24
CA TYR A 43 24.70 47.22 16.53
C TYR A 43 24.79 48.26 17.65
N GLU A 44 23.93 49.29 17.65
CA GLU A 44 23.89 50.30 18.72
C GLU A 44 23.50 49.69 20.09
N CYS A 45 22.60 48.70 20.11
CA CYS A 45 22.16 48.07 21.36
C CYS A 45 23.13 47.03 21.93
N ARG A 46 23.94 46.37 21.11
CA ARG A 46 24.75 45.20 21.52
C ARG A 46 26.23 45.29 21.14
N LEU A 47 26.64 46.36 20.45
CA LEU A 47 27.94 46.51 19.80
C LEU A 47 28.29 45.38 18.82
N ASN A 48 27.28 44.58 18.42
CA ASN A 48 27.46 43.43 17.56
C ASN A 48 26.14 43.03 16.85
N LEU A 49 26.25 42.43 15.66
CA LEU A 49 25.13 41.92 14.87
C LEU A 49 24.89 40.44 15.14
N ARG A 50 23.62 40.00 15.07
CA ARG A 50 23.29 38.58 15.25
C ARG A 50 23.77 37.75 14.05
N LEU A 51 24.43 36.62 14.33
CA LEU A 51 24.93 35.68 13.31
C LEU A 51 23.81 35.02 12.48
N GLY A 52 22.55 35.04 12.96
CA GLY A 52 21.41 34.50 12.24
C GLY A 52 20.06 34.82 12.88
N PHE A 53 19.01 34.25 12.30
CA PHE A 53 17.65 34.32 12.82
C PHE A 53 17.61 33.60 14.18
N THR A 54 17.32 34.33 15.25
CA THR A 54 17.08 33.69 16.55
C THR A 54 15.79 32.89 16.46
N PRO A 55 15.79 31.59 16.80
CA PRO A 55 14.58 30.80 16.86
C PRO A 55 13.53 31.53 17.71
N ARG A 56 12.29 31.56 17.24
CA ARG A 56 11.19 32.06 18.04
C ARG A 56 11.12 31.25 19.33
N ALA A 57 10.90 31.91 20.46
CA ALA A 57 10.72 31.23 21.73
C ALA A 57 9.70 30.08 21.57
N PRO A 58 9.98 28.88 22.10
CA PRO A 58 9.08 27.75 21.96
C PRO A 58 7.70 28.11 22.53
N LYS A 59 6.65 27.70 21.84
CA LYS A 59 5.25 28.03 22.20
C LYS A 59 4.83 27.42 23.54
N PHE A 60 5.54 26.40 24.02
CA PHE A 60 5.24 25.67 25.25
C PHE A 60 6.54 25.47 26.03
N THR A 61 6.41 25.54 27.34
CA THR A 61 7.52 25.27 28.26
C THR A 61 7.81 23.76 28.32
N GLN A 62 9.01 23.41 28.74
CA GLN A 62 9.40 22.01 28.91
C GLN A 62 8.52 21.30 29.97
N ALA A 63 8.19 22.00 31.06
CA ALA A 63 7.29 21.48 32.09
C ALA A 63 5.88 21.14 31.55
N GLN A 64 5.34 21.98 30.65
CA GLN A 64 4.06 21.72 29.98
C GLN A 64 4.12 20.48 29.07
N LYS A 65 5.25 20.27 28.40
CA LYS A 65 5.48 19.08 27.58
C LYS A 65 5.50 17.82 28.44
N GLU A 66 6.24 17.83 29.54
CA GLU A 66 6.36 16.69 30.45
C GLU A 66 5.01 16.35 31.10
N ALA A 67 4.27 17.34 31.59
CA ALA A 67 2.92 17.14 32.13
C ALA A 67 1.97 16.50 31.11
N ALA A 68 2.03 16.94 29.84
CA ALA A 68 1.19 16.38 28.78
C ALA A 68 1.54 14.93 28.44
N VAL A 69 2.83 14.60 28.40
CA VAL A 69 3.31 13.24 28.15
C VAL A 69 2.96 12.31 29.32
N GLU A 70 3.08 12.78 30.56
CA GLU A 70 2.75 11.99 31.74
C GLU A 70 1.24 11.74 31.88
N HIS A 71 0.42 12.75 31.61
CA HIS A 71 -1.03 12.57 31.54
C HIS A 71 -1.42 11.55 30.46
N TYR A 72 -0.79 11.60 29.29
CA TYR A 72 -1.02 10.63 28.23
C TYR A 72 -0.67 9.20 28.67
N ARG A 73 0.44 9.02 29.41
CA ARG A 73 0.87 7.72 29.94
C ARG A 73 -0.12 7.16 30.96
N THR A 74 -0.53 7.98 31.92
CA THR A 74 -1.40 7.57 33.04
C THR A 74 -2.84 7.30 32.60
N HIS A 75 -3.36 8.03 31.61
CA HIS A 75 -4.76 7.98 31.19
C HIS A 75 -5.00 7.12 29.94
N GLY A 76 -4.27 6.00 29.81
CA GLY A 76 -4.55 4.99 28.79
C GLY A 76 -4.12 5.34 27.36
N ARG A 77 -3.11 6.21 27.18
CA ARG A 77 -2.50 6.52 25.88
C ARG A 77 -3.48 7.09 24.83
N CYS A 78 -4.50 7.80 25.28
CA CYS A 78 -5.47 8.47 24.42
C CYS A 78 -5.11 9.95 24.21
N ALA A 79 -4.67 10.29 22.99
CA ALA A 79 -4.30 11.67 22.63
C ALA A 79 -5.50 12.63 22.74
N SER A 80 -6.68 12.21 22.31
CA SER A 80 -7.89 13.03 22.37
C SER A 80 -8.32 13.32 23.82
N ALA A 81 -8.22 12.33 24.72
CA ALA A 81 -8.56 12.52 26.13
C ALA A 81 -7.59 13.50 26.81
N THR A 82 -6.29 13.34 26.54
CA THR A 82 -5.23 14.22 27.08
C THR A 82 -5.42 15.67 26.63
N MET A 83 -5.76 15.88 25.35
CA MET A 83 -6.05 17.22 24.83
C MET A 83 -7.27 17.87 25.48
N ARG A 84 -8.34 17.09 25.75
CA ARG A 84 -9.54 17.60 26.41
C ARG A 84 -9.28 17.95 27.87
N ALA A 85 -8.46 17.15 28.56
CA ALA A 85 -8.13 17.36 29.97
C ALA A 85 -7.23 18.58 30.17
N LEU A 86 -6.22 18.76 29.32
CA LEU A 86 -5.22 19.83 29.48
C LEU A 86 -5.56 21.11 28.71
N GLY A 87 -6.44 21.05 27.69
CA GLY A 87 -6.80 22.19 26.83
C GLY A 87 -5.70 22.62 25.85
N TYR A 88 -4.51 22.06 25.98
CA TYR A 88 -3.34 22.13 25.10
C TYR A 88 -2.59 20.79 25.20
N PRO A 89 -1.58 20.47 24.39
CA PRO A 89 -1.26 20.98 23.05
C PRO A 89 -2.21 20.43 21.97
N GLY A 90 -2.12 20.90 20.73
CA GLY A 90 -2.84 20.30 19.59
C GLY A 90 -2.39 18.86 19.27
N ARG A 91 -3.24 18.08 18.59
CA ARG A 91 -3.03 16.64 18.32
C ARG A 91 -1.67 16.30 17.70
N ALA A 92 -1.26 17.07 16.68
CA ALA A 92 0.00 16.83 15.98
C ALA A 92 1.22 16.98 16.91
N MET A 93 1.18 18.00 17.77
CA MET A 93 2.26 18.31 18.70
C MET A 93 2.31 17.32 19.86
N LEU A 94 1.16 16.92 20.42
CA LEU A 94 1.11 15.85 21.42
C LEU A 94 1.68 14.55 20.85
N THR A 95 1.32 14.22 19.61
CA THR A 95 1.83 13.02 18.94
C THR A 95 3.34 13.08 18.73
N ALA A 96 3.88 14.26 18.37
CA ALA A 96 5.32 14.45 18.25
C ALA A 96 6.03 14.26 19.60
N TRP A 97 5.51 14.86 20.69
CA TRP A 97 6.08 14.71 22.02
C TRP A 97 6.02 13.27 22.54
N VAL A 98 4.92 12.57 22.30
CA VAL A 98 4.77 11.15 22.67
C VAL A 98 5.73 10.28 21.85
N ARG A 99 5.95 10.58 20.56
CA ARG A 99 6.93 9.87 19.72
C ARG A 99 8.36 10.09 20.18
N GLU A 100 8.70 11.31 20.59
CA GLU A 100 10.00 11.63 21.16
C GLU A 100 10.22 10.96 22.52
N ALA A 101 9.19 10.94 23.38
CA ALA A 101 9.27 10.35 24.71
C ALA A 101 9.23 8.81 24.71
N PHE A 102 8.55 8.20 23.74
CA PHE A 102 8.36 6.74 23.67
C PHE A 102 8.69 6.20 22.27
N PRO A 103 9.98 6.10 21.90
CA PRO A 103 10.39 5.52 20.62
C PRO A 103 9.98 4.04 20.48
N GLU A 104 9.85 3.31 21.58
CA GLU A 104 9.41 1.91 21.57
C GLU A 104 7.96 1.73 21.13
N ALA A 105 7.09 2.70 21.39
CA ALA A 105 5.69 2.67 20.96
C ALA A 105 5.57 2.79 19.42
N GLN A 106 6.62 3.22 18.72
CA GLN A 106 6.64 3.22 17.24
C GLN A 106 6.74 1.82 16.65
N LYS A 107 7.20 0.81 17.40
CA LYS A 107 7.29 -0.58 16.92
C LYS A 107 5.92 -1.24 16.81
N SER A 108 4.90 -0.68 17.46
CA SER A 108 3.50 -1.02 17.20
C SER A 108 3.04 -0.26 15.96
N THR A 109 3.62 -0.59 14.81
CA THR A 109 3.03 -0.23 13.54
C THR A 109 1.69 -0.95 13.51
N VAL A 110 0.62 -0.20 13.78
CA VAL A 110 -0.73 -0.48 13.33
C VAL A 110 -0.72 -0.40 11.80
N GLY A 111 0.09 -1.25 11.16
CA GLY A 111 -0.18 -1.74 9.83
C GLY A 111 -1.13 -2.89 10.08
N ARG A 112 -2.26 -2.92 9.35
CA ARG A 112 -3.03 -4.15 9.22
C ARG A 112 -2.02 -5.26 9.02
N ALA A 113 -1.95 -6.22 9.95
CA ALA A 113 -1.14 -7.41 9.74
C ALA A 113 -1.41 -7.85 8.31
N ALA A 114 -0.36 -7.95 7.49
CA ALA A 114 -0.52 -8.34 6.10
C ALA A 114 -1.44 -9.57 6.10
N PRO A 115 -2.51 -9.60 5.28
CA PRO A 115 -3.46 -10.70 5.31
C PRO A 115 -2.68 -12.02 5.32
N PRO A 116 -3.06 -13.00 6.17
CA PRO A 116 -2.31 -14.24 6.27
C PRO A 116 -1.99 -14.74 4.86
N ARG A 117 -0.71 -14.99 4.59
CA ARG A 117 -0.28 -15.47 3.26
C ARG A 117 -0.74 -16.91 3.13
N TYR A 118 -1.98 -17.10 2.69
CA TYR A 118 -2.52 -18.42 2.41
C TYR A 118 -1.82 -19.01 1.20
N PRO A 119 -1.42 -20.29 1.26
CA PRO A 119 -0.85 -20.97 0.09
C PRO A 119 -1.86 -20.98 -1.05
N GLU A 120 -1.38 -20.79 -2.27
CA GLU A 120 -2.21 -20.62 -3.47
C GLU A 120 -3.07 -21.87 -3.74
N THR A 121 -2.56 -23.05 -3.38
CA THR A 121 -3.28 -24.33 -3.43
C THR A 121 -4.55 -24.30 -2.57
N LEU A 122 -4.46 -23.75 -1.36
CA LEU A 122 -5.57 -23.64 -0.43
C LEU A 122 -6.63 -22.64 -0.91
N LYS A 123 -6.22 -21.55 -1.58
CA LYS A 123 -7.16 -20.63 -2.24
C LYS A 123 -7.94 -21.32 -3.36
N LYS A 124 -7.26 -22.08 -4.21
CA LYS A 124 -7.89 -22.82 -5.32
C LYS A 124 -8.87 -23.86 -4.80
N ILE A 125 -8.50 -24.64 -3.78
CA ILE A 125 -9.40 -25.60 -3.11
C ILE A 125 -10.62 -24.87 -2.54
N GLY A 126 -10.41 -23.74 -1.87
CA GLY A 126 -11.48 -22.93 -1.32
C GLY A 126 -12.47 -22.44 -2.39
N VAL A 127 -11.96 -21.94 -3.53
CA VAL A 127 -12.82 -21.46 -4.63
C VAL A 127 -13.54 -22.61 -5.33
N VAL A 128 -12.86 -23.70 -5.67
CA VAL A 128 -13.50 -24.89 -6.29
C VAL A 128 -14.56 -25.47 -5.36
N GLY A 129 -14.23 -25.61 -4.08
CA GLY A 129 -15.17 -26.04 -3.06
C GLY A 129 -16.36 -25.08 -2.92
N LEU A 130 -16.14 -23.77 -3.07
CA LEU A 130 -17.22 -22.78 -3.03
C LEU A 130 -18.23 -22.96 -4.18
N TYR A 131 -17.80 -23.37 -5.38
CA TYR A 131 -18.68 -23.65 -6.52
C TYR A 131 -19.35 -25.03 -6.45
N ASN A 132 -18.66 -26.03 -5.90
CA ASN A 132 -19.13 -27.43 -5.83
C ASN A 132 -19.72 -27.83 -4.47
N ARG A 133 -19.92 -26.88 -3.54
CA ARG A 133 -20.39 -27.18 -2.19
C ARG A 133 -21.80 -27.78 -2.17
N GLN A 134 -21.98 -28.84 -1.40
CA GLN A 134 -23.28 -29.34 -0.93
C GLN A 134 -23.70 -28.66 0.38
N GLU A 135 -22.74 -28.17 1.14
CA GLU A 135 -22.93 -27.53 2.44
C GLU A 135 -22.87 -26.00 2.35
N SER A 136 -23.09 -25.32 3.47
CA SER A 136 -22.99 -23.87 3.56
C SER A 136 -21.55 -23.38 3.33
N ALA A 137 -21.39 -22.16 2.82
CA ALA A 137 -20.08 -21.52 2.70
C ALA A 137 -19.38 -21.34 4.07
N GLN A 138 -20.13 -21.36 5.16
CA GLN A 138 -19.62 -21.28 6.53
C GLN A 138 -18.97 -22.61 6.94
N ALA A 139 -19.64 -23.74 6.73
CA ALA A 139 -19.09 -25.07 7.02
C ALA A 139 -17.82 -25.36 6.21
N LEU A 140 -17.78 -24.91 4.95
CA LEU A 140 -16.58 -25.00 4.12
C LEU A 140 -15.43 -24.11 4.64
N ALA A 141 -15.75 -22.93 5.19
CA ALA A 141 -14.76 -22.05 5.79
C ALA A 141 -14.15 -22.68 7.05
N GLU A 142 -14.99 -23.28 7.89
CA GLU A 142 -14.57 -24.00 9.10
C GLU A 142 -13.67 -25.20 8.77
N LYS A 143 -14.01 -26.01 7.75
CA LYS A 143 -13.16 -27.11 7.26
C LYS A 143 -11.79 -26.66 6.78
N LEU A 144 -11.70 -25.45 6.21
CA LEU A 144 -10.46 -24.85 5.72
C LEU A 144 -9.74 -23.99 6.78
N GLY A 145 -10.29 -23.88 7.99
CA GLY A 145 -9.73 -23.05 9.05
C GLY A 145 -9.73 -21.55 8.74
N VAL A 146 -10.60 -21.08 7.84
CA VAL A 146 -10.69 -19.68 7.44
C VAL A 146 -12.05 -19.08 7.73
N CYS A 147 -12.13 -17.75 7.76
CA CYS A 147 -13.42 -17.08 7.88
C CYS A 147 -14.15 -17.00 6.53
N ARG A 148 -15.48 -17.07 6.55
CA ARG A 148 -16.32 -16.97 5.34
C ARG A 148 -15.98 -15.78 4.42
N PRO A 149 -15.72 -14.56 4.92
CA PRO A 149 -15.31 -13.43 4.07
C PRO A 149 -14.03 -13.70 3.26
N THR A 150 -13.09 -14.46 3.82
CA THR A 150 -11.82 -14.82 3.16
C THR A 150 -12.08 -15.65 1.90
N LEU A 151 -13.04 -16.57 1.92
CA LEU A 151 -13.42 -17.36 0.73
C LEU A 151 -13.95 -16.49 -0.42
N TYR A 152 -14.80 -15.50 -0.11
CA TYR A 152 -15.30 -14.56 -1.12
C TYR A 152 -14.22 -13.61 -1.61
N ASN A 153 -13.26 -13.24 -0.74
CA ASN A 153 -12.09 -12.47 -1.15
C ASN A 153 -11.21 -13.27 -2.12
N TRP A 154 -10.95 -14.55 -1.85
CA TRP A 154 -10.22 -15.43 -2.79
C TRP A 154 -10.94 -15.60 -4.12
N LYS A 155 -12.28 -15.71 -4.12
CA LYS A 155 -13.08 -15.73 -5.35
C LYS A 155 -12.81 -14.47 -6.19
N ASN A 156 -12.88 -13.29 -5.56
CA ASN A 156 -12.65 -12.02 -6.24
C ASN A 156 -11.20 -11.85 -6.72
N GLN A 157 -10.23 -12.40 -5.98
CA GLN A 157 -8.81 -12.40 -6.38
C GLN A 157 -8.52 -13.30 -7.57
N LEU A 158 -9.17 -14.47 -7.66
CA LEU A 158 -8.87 -15.48 -8.68
C LEU A 158 -9.73 -15.35 -9.94
N LEU A 159 -10.99 -14.94 -9.80
CA LEU A 159 -11.96 -14.91 -10.90
C LEU A 159 -12.40 -13.47 -11.26
N GLY A 160 -11.99 -12.47 -10.47
CA GLY A 160 -12.38 -11.08 -10.65
C GLY A 160 -13.80 -10.76 -10.14
N PRO A 161 -14.19 -9.46 -10.17
CA PRO A 161 -15.53 -9.00 -9.76
C PRO A 161 -16.65 -9.55 -10.65
N GLU A 162 -16.34 -9.78 -11.93
CA GLU A 162 -17.25 -10.26 -12.99
C GLU A 162 -17.50 -11.78 -12.94
N ALA A 163 -16.92 -12.48 -11.96
CA ALA A 163 -17.11 -13.91 -11.80
C ALA A 163 -18.61 -14.23 -11.56
N PRO A 164 -19.17 -15.25 -12.22
CA PRO A 164 -20.59 -15.57 -12.15
C PRO A 164 -21.03 -15.66 -10.70
N ALA A 165 -22.15 -15.00 -10.40
CA ALA A 165 -22.72 -14.95 -9.06
C ALA A 165 -22.79 -16.38 -8.53
N ILE A 166 -22.31 -16.57 -7.29
CA ILE A 166 -22.45 -17.83 -6.58
C ILE A 166 -23.95 -17.99 -6.30
N MET A 167 -24.66 -18.52 -7.30
CA MET A 167 -26.04 -18.91 -7.15
C MET A 167 -26.06 -19.96 -6.04
N LYS A 168 -26.90 -19.74 -5.03
CA LYS A 168 -27.29 -20.84 -4.15
C LYS A 168 -27.86 -21.89 -5.10
N ARG A 169 -27.16 -23.02 -5.29
CA ARG A 169 -27.86 -24.21 -5.76
C ARG A 169 -28.92 -24.45 -4.69
N LYS A 170 -30.18 -24.14 -5.04
CA LYS A 170 -31.30 -24.90 -4.48
C LYS A 170 -30.91 -26.37 -4.67
N ASN A 171 -31.19 -27.21 -3.69
CA ASN A 171 -31.05 -28.65 -3.76
C ASN A 171 -31.94 -29.23 -4.87
N ASN A 172 -31.66 -28.87 -6.11
CA ASN A 172 -32.21 -29.46 -7.30
C ASN A 172 -31.17 -30.51 -7.67
N SER A 173 -31.17 -31.60 -6.91
CA SER A 173 -30.88 -32.86 -7.59
C SER A 173 -31.81 -32.88 -8.80
N PRO A 174 -31.30 -33.03 -10.03
CA PRO A 174 -32.15 -33.22 -11.19
C PRO A 174 -33.16 -34.31 -10.82
N PRO A 175 -34.47 -34.15 -11.08
CA PRO A 175 -35.42 -35.24 -10.87
C PRO A 175 -34.82 -36.48 -11.53
N VAL A 176 -34.83 -37.61 -10.82
CA VAL A 176 -34.26 -38.92 -11.22
C VAL A 176 -34.35 -39.25 -12.73
N PRO A 177 -35.40 -38.87 -13.50
CA PRO A 177 -35.41 -38.97 -14.97
C PRO A 177 -34.27 -38.25 -15.70
N GLU A 178 -33.90 -37.02 -15.32
CA GLU A 178 -32.86 -36.23 -16.01
C GLU A 178 -31.46 -36.85 -15.82
N ARG A 179 -31.18 -37.45 -14.65
CA ARG A 179 -29.91 -38.14 -14.41
C ARG A 179 -29.75 -39.38 -15.28
N LYS A 180 -30.80 -40.20 -15.37
CA LYS A 180 -30.79 -41.40 -16.21
C LYS A 180 -30.62 -41.05 -17.68
N GLU A 181 -31.22 -39.96 -18.13
CA GLU A 181 -31.07 -39.50 -19.51
C GLU A 181 -29.65 -38.97 -19.79
N LEU A 182 -29.07 -38.21 -18.86
CA LEU A 182 -27.67 -37.78 -18.95
C LEU A 182 -26.68 -38.95 -18.92
N GLU A 183 -26.93 -39.96 -18.10
CA GLU A 183 -26.13 -41.18 -18.05
C GLU A 183 -26.18 -41.95 -19.37
N ARG A 184 -27.35 -42.00 -20.02
CA ARG A 184 -27.49 -42.55 -21.37
C ARG A 184 -26.68 -41.74 -22.39
N GLN A 185 -26.79 -40.42 -22.36
CA GLN A 185 -26.02 -39.55 -23.26
C GLN A 185 -24.51 -39.71 -23.07
N LEU A 186 -24.04 -39.85 -21.83
CA LEU A 186 -22.62 -40.13 -21.54
C LEU A 186 -22.19 -41.49 -22.09
N ALA A 187 -23.01 -42.53 -21.92
CA ALA A 187 -22.73 -43.85 -22.45
C ALA A 187 -22.68 -43.84 -24.00
N THR A 188 -23.58 -43.11 -24.65
CA THR A 188 -23.57 -42.92 -26.11
C THR A 188 -22.31 -42.21 -26.56
N LEU A 189 -21.96 -41.08 -25.93
CA LEU A 189 -20.75 -40.32 -26.30
C LEU A 189 -19.47 -41.13 -26.06
N GLN A 190 -19.40 -41.91 -24.99
CA GLN A 190 -18.26 -42.82 -24.75
C GLN A 190 -18.15 -43.89 -25.82
N HIS A 191 -19.27 -44.46 -26.25
CA HIS A 191 -19.28 -45.43 -27.34
C HIS A 191 -18.83 -44.81 -28.67
N ASP A 192 -19.30 -43.60 -28.97
CA ASP A 192 -18.90 -42.86 -30.17
C ASP A 192 -17.40 -42.54 -30.16
N ILE A 193 -16.84 -42.15 -29.01
CA ILE A 193 -15.39 -41.93 -28.86
C ILE A 193 -14.62 -43.22 -29.13
N GLN A 194 -15.04 -44.35 -28.58
CA GLN A 194 -14.39 -45.64 -28.82
C GLN A 194 -14.45 -46.05 -30.29
N LYS A 195 -15.60 -45.83 -30.94
CA LYS A 195 -15.78 -46.10 -32.37
C LYS A 195 -14.86 -45.22 -33.22
N LEU A 196 -14.82 -43.92 -32.94
CA LEU A 196 -13.95 -42.97 -33.65
C LEU A 196 -12.46 -43.30 -33.45
N GLN A 197 -12.07 -43.79 -32.28
CA GLN A 197 -10.70 -44.26 -32.02
C GLN A 197 -10.36 -45.48 -32.88
N LEU A 198 -11.26 -46.47 -32.97
CA LEU A 198 -11.11 -47.64 -33.84
C LEU A 198 -11.02 -47.24 -35.32
N GLU A 199 -11.88 -46.33 -35.78
CA GLU A 199 -11.83 -45.81 -37.15
C GLU A 199 -10.51 -45.10 -37.43
N HIS A 200 -10.04 -44.27 -36.48
CA HIS A 200 -8.75 -43.59 -36.60
C HIS A 200 -7.59 -44.59 -36.67
N ASP A 201 -7.57 -45.62 -35.84
CA ASP A 201 -6.53 -46.65 -35.82
C ASP A 201 -6.52 -47.48 -37.12
N LEU A 202 -7.69 -47.81 -37.66
CA LEU A 202 -7.83 -48.47 -38.96
C LEU A 202 -7.29 -47.59 -40.09
N LEU A 203 -7.68 -46.31 -40.12
CA LEU A 203 -7.17 -45.35 -41.10
C LEU A 203 -5.67 -45.14 -40.97
N LYS A 204 -5.13 -45.11 -39.74
CA LYS A 204 -3.71 -44.98 -39.49
C LYS A 204 -2.93 -46.19 -40.01
N LYS A 205 -3.39 -47.42 -39.72
CA LYS A 205 -2.77 -48.65 -40.25
C LYS A 205 -2.84 -48.72 -41.77
N ALA A 206 -3.98 -48.36 -42.38
CA ALA A 206 -4.11 -48.30 -43.84
C ALA A 206 -3.12 -47.30 -44.45
N ASN A 207 -2.92 -46.14 -43.81
CA ASN A 207 -1.95 -45.14 -44.23
C ASN A 207 -0.50 -45.61 -44.06
N GLU A 208 -0.19 -46.36 -42.99
CA GLU A 208 1.11 -47.01 -42.80
C GLU A 208 1.39 -48.04 -43.90
N ILE A 209 0.41 -48.87 -44.27
CA ILE A 209 0.53 -49.82 -45.40
C ILE A 209 0.79 -49.06 -46.70
N LEU A 210 -0.01 -48.04 -47.00
CA LEU A 210 0.18 -47.22 -48.21
C LEU A 210 1.54 -46.52 -48.25
N LYS A 211 2.05 -46.06 -47.10
CA LYS A 211 3.41 -45.46 -46.99
C LYS A 211 4.52 -46.49 -47.13
N ASN A 212 4.33 -47.72 -46.65
CA ASN A 212 5.28 -48.81 -46.80
C ASN A 212 5.29 -49.37 -48.24
N ASP A 213 4.15 -49.35 -48.93
CA ASP A 213 4.04 -49.71 -50.34
C ASP A 213 4.56 -48.60 -51.28
N HIS A 214 4.64 -47.35 -50.80
CA HIS A 214 5.13 -46.17 -51.55
C HIS A 214 6.56 -45.73 -51.19
N GLY A 215 7.49 -46.67 -51.00
CA GLY A 215 8.91 -46.35 -51.11
C GLY A 215 9.82 -47.57 -51.27
N PRO A 216 10.85 -47.58 -52.13
CA PRO A 216 11.15 -46.77 -53.32
C PRO A 216 11.36 -47.66 -54.56
N TRP A 217 10.40 -47.72 -55.49
CA TRP A 217 10.62 -48.28 -56.83
C TRP A 217 11.15 -47.22 -57.83
N SER A 218 12.04 -46.33 -57.37
CA SER A 218 12.75 -45.38 -58.24
C SER A 218 14.25 -45.66 -58.34
N ALA A 219 14.65 -46.92 -58.32
CA ALA A 219 16.02 -47.32 -58.65
C ALA A 219 16.10 -48.78 -59.13
N CYS A 220 15.68 -49.05 -60.37
CA CYS A 220 16.29 -50.08 -61.25
C CYS A 220 15.54 -50.21 -62.59
N ALA A 221 16.09 -49.57 -63.62
CA ALA A 221 16.00 -49.83 -65.08
C ALA A 221 16.33 -48.48 -65.74
N ARG A 222 17.57 -48.13 -66.08
CA ARG A 222 18.43 -48.68 -67.16
C ARG A 222 17.69 -48.90 -68.47
#